data_AF-A0AAJ0RPQ1-F1
#
_entry.id   AF-A0AAJ0RPQ1-F1
#
_cell.length_a   1.000
_cell.length_b   1.000
_cell.length_c   1.000
_cell.angle_alpha   90.00
_cell.angle_beta   90.00
_cell.angle_gamma   90.00
#
_symmetry.space_group_name_H-M   'P 1'
#
loop_
_entity.id
_entity.type
_entity.pdbx_description
1 polymer ?
#
loop_
_entity_poly.entity_id
_entity_poly.type
_entity_poly.pdbx_seq_one_letter_code
_entity_poly.pdbx_strand_id
1 'polypeptide(L)' 'MSAEKLYTIVLEHSLEVLLEAATMDQVEAFWDANDTRYFGLRMEDEDSHHARVIVTDEIPEEEEADLCIG' A
#
# COMPACT_ATOMS: atom_id res chain seq x y z
N MET A 1 24.23 -12.40 -3.14
CA MET A 1 23.34 -11.48 -3.86
C MET A 1 22.05 -11.48 -3.07
N SER A 2 21.78 -10.43 -2.31
CA SER A 2 20.51 -10.30 -1.60
C SER A 2 19.46 -10.09 -2.69
N ALA A 3 18.59 -11.07 -2.87
CA ALA A 3 17.53 -10.95 -3.85
C ALA A 3 16.68 -9.74 -3.48
N GLU A 4 16.62 -8.76 -4.39
CA GLU A 4 15.81 -7.57 -4.21
C GLU A 4 14.36 -8.00 -4.06
N LYS A 5 13.76 -7.68 -2.92
CA LYS A 5 12.37 -8.01 -2.63
C LYS A 5 11.49 -7.11 -3.50
N LEU A 6 10.59 -7.74 -4.25
CA LEU A 6 9.65 -7.06 -5.11
C LEU A 6 8.31 -6.89 -4.40
N TYR A 7 7.60 -5.83 -4.73
CA TYR A 7 6.33 -5.45 -4.14
C TYR A 7 5.30 -5.25 -5.23
N THR A 8 4.11 -5.81 -5.04
CA THR A 8 2.97 -5.54 -5.92
C THR A 8 1.85 -4.91 -5.12
N ILE A 9 1.38 -3.74 -5.50
CA ILE A 9 0.29 -3.01 -4.86
C ILE A 9 -1.01 -3.31 -5.61
N VAL A 10 -2.03 -3.75 -4.87
CA VAL A 10 -3.33 -4.16 -5.41
C VAL A 10 -4.45 -3.46 -4.65
N LEU A 11 -5.44 -2.93 -5.37
CA LEU A 11 -6.64 -2.35 -4.80
C LEU A 11 -7.60 -3.44 -4.31
N GLU A 12 -8.06 -3.38 -3.07
CA GLU A 12 -8.88 -4.41 -2.44
C GLU A 12 -10.21 -4.63 -3.16
N HIS A 13 -10.95 -3.54 -3.42
CA HIS A 13 -12.31 -3.61 -3.96
C HIS A 13 -12.33 -4.12 -5.42
N SER A 14 -11.40 -3.66 -6.25
CA SER A 14 -11.37 -3.96 -7.68
C SER A 14 -10.35 -5.04 -8.08
N LEU A 15 -9.50 -5.45 -7.14
CA LEU A 15 -8.31 -6.28 -7.39
C LEU A 15 -7.40 -5.70 -8.50
N GLU A 16 -7.44 -4.38 -8.68
CA GLU A 16 -6.66 -3.68 -9.70
C GLU A 16 -5.19 -3.59 -9.25
N VAL A 17 -4.27 -3.94 -10.14
CA VAL A 17 -2.84 -3.83 -9.87
C VAL A 17 -2.39 -2.40 -10.15
N LEU A 18 -2.11 -1.65 -9.08
CA LEU A 18 -1.66 -0.27 -9.15
C LEU A 18 -0.15 -0.19 -9.41
N LEU A 19 0.59 -1.15 -8.88
CA LEU A 19 2.04 -1.25 -9.03
C LEU A 19 2.44 -2.73 -9.08
N GLU A 20 3.15 -3.17 -10.11
CA GLU A 20 3.55 -4.57 -10.29
C GLU A 20 5.07 -4.74 -10.17
N ALA A 21 5.50 -5.71 -9.35
CA ALA A 21 6.91 -6.12 -9.25
C ALA A 21 7.89 -4.95 -9.04
N ALA A 22 7.50 -4.01 -8.18
CA ALA A 22 8.25 -2.80 -7.90
C ALA A 22 9.27 -2.97 -6.79
N THR A 23 10.33 -2.16 -6.83
CA THR A 23 11.32 -2.07 -5.75
C THR A 23 10.80 -1.20 -4.60
N MET A 24 11.50 -1.23 -3.45
CA MET A 24 11.16 -0.36 -2.31
C MET A 24 11.11 1.12 -2.70
N ASP A 25 12.11 1.64 -3.44
CA ASP A 25 12.12 3.03 -3.90
C ASP A 25 10.88 3.40 -4.73
N GLN A 26 10.41 2.47 -5.57
CA GLN A 26 9.20 2.69 -6.38
C GLN A 26 7.93 2.65 -5.55
N VAL A 27 7.89 1.78 -4.53
CA VAL A 27 6.80 1.75 -3.56
C VAL A 27 6.75 3.05 -2.76
N GLU A 28 7.89 3.55 -2.30
CA GLU A 28 7.98 4.84 -1.59
C GLU A 28 7.52 6.00 -2.48
N ALA A 29 7.96 6.06 -3.74
CA ALA A 29 7.50 7.09 -4.69
C ALA A 29 6.01 6.98 -5.02
N PHE A 30 5.47 5.76 -5.08
CA PHE A 30 4.04 5.54 -5.25
C PHE A 30 3.25 6.06 -4.05
N TRP A 31 3.71 5.77 -2.84
CA TRP A 31 3.08 6.27 -1.62
C TRP A 31 3.19 7.79 -1.51
N ASP A 32 4.34 8.40 -1.80
CA ASP A 32 4.48 9.86 -1.79
C ASP A 32 3.47 10.58 -2.72
N ALA A 33 3.09 9.93 -3.83
CA ALA A 33 2.13 10.48 -4.78
C ALA A 33 0.65 10.11 -4.47
N ASN A 34 0.40 9.05 -3.68
CA ASN A 34 -0.94 8.49 -3.50
C ASN A 34 -1.32 8.17 -2.04
N ASP A 35 -0.55 8.62 -1.06
CA ASP A 35 -0.82 8.48 0.38
C ASP A 35 -2.17 9.06 0.81
N THR A 36 -2.64 10.07 0.07
CA THR A 36 -3.95 10.71 0.28
C THR A 36 -5.12 9.97 -0.38
N ARG A 37 -4.83 9.01 -1.28
CA ARG A 37 -5.83 8.30 -2.08
C ARG A 37 -6.01 6.85 -1.68
N TYR A 38 -4.92 6.17 -1.34
CA TYR A 38 -4.93 4.77 -0.98
C TYR A 38 -4.49 4.62 0.47
N PHE A 39 -5.14 3.70 1.19
CA PHE A 39 -4.85 3.36 2.57
C PHE A 39 -4.39 1.91 2.63
N GLY A 40 -3.22 1.66 3.23
CA GLY A 40 -2.64 0.32 3.33
C GLY A 40 -3.40 -0.54 4.33
N LEU A 41 -4.06 -1.60 3.87
CA LEU A 41 -4.86 -2.48 4.71
C LEU A 41 -4.11 -3.75 5.13
N ARG A 42 -3.25 -4.30 4.25
CA ARG A 42 -2.56 -5.57 4.54
C ARG A 42 -1.37 -5.83 3.61
N MET A 43 -0.30 -6.42 4.13
CA MET A 43 0.76 -7.03 3.31
C MET A 43 0.60 -8.56 3.36
N GLU A 44 0.56 -9.20 2.19
CA GLU A 44 0.65 -10.64 2.01
C GLU A 44 2.08 -11.03 1.59
N ASP A 45 2.48 -12.26 1.89
CA ASP A 45 3.75 -12.84 1.45
C ASP A 45 4.99 -12.07 1.94
N GLU A 46 4.98 -11.63 3.21
CA GLU A 46 6.08 -10.86 3.81
C GLU A 46 7.41 -11.63 3.91
N ASP A 47 7.36 -12.95 4.06
CA ASP A 47 8.54 -13.83 4.10
C ASP A 47 9.05 -14.23 2.70
N SER A 48 8.30 -13.88 1.65
CA SER A 48 8.65 -14.20 0.26
C SER A 48 9.49 -13.10 -0.39
N HIS A 49 10.21 -13.46 -1.46
CA HIS A 49 10.92 -12.51 -2.33
C HIS A 49 9.99 -11.56 -3.09
N HIS A 50 8.68 -11.80 -3.01
CA HIS A 50 7.64 -11.00 -3.63
C HIS A 50 6.52 -10.81 -2.59
N ALA A 51 6.36 -9.58 -2.09
CA ALA A 51 5.25 -9.22 -1.21
C ALA A 51 4.12 -8.56 -2.00
N ARG A 52 2.88 -8.82 -1.61
CA ARG A 52 1.70 -8.14 -2.16
C ARG A 52 1.15 -7.18 -1.11
N VAL A 53 0.92 -5.94 -1.49
CA VAL A 53 0.36 -4.90 -0.62
C VAL A 53 -1.06 -4.64 -1.09
N ILE A 54 -2.03 -4.95 -0.23
CA ILE A 54 -3.45 -4.70 -0.50
C ILE A 54 -3.79 -3.34 0.10
N VAL A 55 -4.33 -2.47 -0.74
CA VAL A 55 -4.71 -1.09 -0.39
C VAL A 55 -6.19 -0.86 -0.68
N THR A 56 -6.82 0.09 -0.01
CA THR A 56 -8.19 0.53 -0.31
C THR A 56 -8.20 2.01 -0.67
N ASP A 57 -9.08 2.40 -1.60
CA ASP A 57 -9.41 3.80 -1.87
C ASP A 57 -10.65 4.29 -1.10
N GLU A 58 -11.31 3.37 -0.39
CA GLU A 58 -12.41 3.70 0.51
C GLU A 58 -11.82 4.13 1.85
N ILE A 59 -11.94 5.43 2.16
CA ILE A 59 -11.71 5.93 3.52
C ILE A 59 -12.73 5.19 4.40
N PRO A 60 -12.33 4.49 5.48
CA PRO A 60 -13.30 3.93 6.41
C PRO A 60 -14.22 5.08 6.86
N GLU A 61 -15.50 5.00 6.47
CA GLU A 61 -16.54 5.84 7.07
C GLU A 61 -16.50 5.51 8.58
N GLU A 62 -16.18 6.52 9.41
CA GLU A 62 -15.93 6.45 10.87
C GLU A 62 -14.44 6.19 11.22
N GLU A 63 -13.67 7.11 11.80
CA GLU A 63 -13.97 8.25 12.66
C GLU A 63 -13.14 9.47 12.22
N GLU A 64 -13.79 10.63 12.25
CA GLU A 64 -13.16 11.90 12.56
C GLU A 64 -12.32 11.71 13.83
N ALA A 65 -11.07 11.25 13.69
CA ALA A 65 -10.08 11.38 14.74
C ALA A 65 -9.82 12.88 14.86
N ASP A 66 -10.71 13.51 15.63
CA ASP A 66 -10.53 14.70 16.43
C ASP A 66 -9.09 14.68 16.94
N LEU A 67 -8.16 15.19 16.13
CA LEU A 67 -6.88 15.68 16.60
C LEU A 67 -7.22 16.95 17.37
N CYS A 68 -7.72 16.70 18.59
CA CYS A 68 -7.93 17.61 19.69
C CYS A 68 -6.94 18.77 19.58
N ILE A 69 -7.49 19.91 19.22
CA ILE A 69 -6.89 21.21 19.50
C ILE A 69 -6.78 21.27 21.03
N GLY A 70 -5.57 21.04 21.54
CA GLY A 70 -5.22 21.20 22.96
C GLY A 70 -4.12 22.23 23.11
#